data_AF-A0A7S4WBJ2-F1
#
_entry.id   AF-A0A7S4WBJ2-F1
#
_cell.length_a   1.000
_cell.length_b   1.000
_cell.length_c   1.000
_cell.angle_alpha   90.00
_cell.angle_beta   90.00
_cell.angle_gamma   90.00
#
_symmetry.space_group_name_H-M   'P 1'
#
loop_
_entity.id
_entity.type
_entity.pdbx_description
1 polymer ?
#
loop_
_entity_poly.entity_id
_entity_poly.type
_entity_poly.pdbx_seq_one_letter_code
_entity_poly.pdbx_strand_id
1 'polypeptide(L)'
;IGSYRDNEIDDIHPLTVHLNELKNEKVAITNINITDISKEEVSTLISDTINMPNSLIESLSGVVYKKTGGNVMFVTQFLKSIHDEGLLFYSFDDKGWKWDVDAIEAKEIPDEVGALLSRKIRQLSIGCQHSIKILACIGSKCDESILIPLMCQGSGNSYFSLLDYAIDEGLLKKEGSSYIFAHDQIQHAAYSLIPESERGRL
;
A
#
# COMPACT_ATOMS: atom_id res chain seq x y z
N ILE A 1 24.91 1.08 -13.04
CA ILE A 1 23.47 1.30 -12.77
C ILE A 1 22.96 0.06 -12.07
N GLY A 2 22.29 0.22 -10.93
CA GLY A 2 21.72 -0.86 -10.15
C GLY A 2 20.40 -0.43 -9.53
N SER A 3 19.61 -1.39 -9.08
CA SER A 3 18.33 -1.18 -8.41
C SER A 3 18.32 -2.00 -7.12
N TYR A 4 17.80 -1.42 -6.05
CA TYR A 4 17.61 -2.12 -4.78
C TYR A 4 16.29 -1.69 -4.15
N ARG A 5 15.78 -2.52 -3.23
CA ARG A 5 14.67 -2.10 -2.36
C ARG A 5 15.26 -1.47 -1.12
N ASP A 6 14.86 -0.24 -0.85
CA ASP A 6 15.28 0.53 0.31
C ASP A 6 14.90 -0.15 1.64
N ASN A 7 13.80 -0.90 1.66
CA ASN A 7 13.36 -1.66 2.83
C ASN A 7 14.04 -3.02 3.04
N GLU A 8 14.87 -3.50 2.12
CA GLU A 8 15.59 -4.78 2.24
C GLU A 8 17.05 -4.60 2.67
N ILE A 9 17.44 -3.36 2.96
CA ILE A 9 18.84 -2.97 3.17
C ILE A 9 18.94 -2.16 4.46
N ASP A 10 19.53 -2.78 5.48
CA ASP A 10 19.86 -2.10 6.73
C ASP A 10 21.24 -1.41 6.67
N ASP A 11 21.61 -0.73 7.76
CA ASP A 11 22.89 -0.01 7.87
C ASP A 11 24.12 -0.92 7.77
N ILE A 12 23.95 -2.23 7.99
CA ILE A 12 25.01 -3.23 8.04
C ILE A 12 25.13 -3.97 6.69
N HIS A 13 24.12 -3.84 5.82
CA HIS A 13 24.06 -4.53 4.55
C HIS A 13 25.29 -4.18 3.67
N PRO A 14 25.92 -5.16 2.99
CA PRO A 14 27.12 -4.93 2.18
C PRO A 14 26.98 -3.81 1.15
N LEU A 15 25.78 -3.64 0.58
CA LEU A 15 25.49 -2.53 -0.33
C LEU A 15 25.56 -1.16 0.38
N THR A 16 25.01 -1.02 1.58
CA THR A 16 25.04 0.23 2.35
C THR A 16 26.47 0.60 2.72
N VAL A 17 27.24 -0.38 3.19
CA VAL A 17 28.66 -0.21 3.51
C VAL A 17 29.42 0.28 2.27
N HIS A 18 29.23 -0.39 1.13
CA HIS A 18 29.93 -0.03 -0.10
C HIS A 18 29.49 1.33 -0.67
N LEU A 19 28.20 1.66 -0.61
CA LEU A 19 27.69 2.98 -1.00
C LEU A 19 28.28 4.08 -0.10
N ASN A 20 28.47 3.82 1.19
CA ASN A 20 29.09 4.75 2.12
C ASN A 20 30.61 4.90 1.87
N GLU A 21 31.32 3.83 1.54
CA GLU A 21 32.73 3.89 1.10
C GLU A 21 32.89 4.78 -0.14
N LEU A 22 32.06 4.55 -1.16
CA LEU A 22 32.06 5.35 -2.38
C LEU A 22 31.75 6.83 -2.12
N LYS A 23 30.81 7.13 -1.20
CA LYS A 23 30.56 8.51 -0.74
C LYS A 23 31.78 9.12 -0.06
N ASN A 24 32.47 8.35 0.79
CA ASN A 24 33.69 8.80 1.48
C ASN A 24 34.84 9.07 0.49
N GLU A 25 34.93 8.30 -0.59
CA GLU A 25 35.86 8.52 -1.69
C GLU A 25 35.44 9.65 -2.64
N LYS A 26 34.34 10.37 -2.33
CA LYS A 26 33.78 11.47 -3.12
C LYS A 26 33.37 11.06 -4.54
N VAL A 27 33.02 9.78 -4.74
CA VAL A 27 32.42 9.31 -5.98
C VAL A 27 31.00 9.86 -6.09
N ALA A 28 30.66 10.42 -7.25
CA ALA A 28 29.32 10.93 -7.50
C ALA A 28 28.32 9.76 -7.62
N ILE A 29 27.38 9.67 -6.67
CA ILE A 29 26.27 8.71 -6.69
C ILE A 29 24.96 9.47 -6.86
N THR A 30 24.17 9.08 -7.86
CA THR A 30 22.81 9.58 -8.06
C THR A 30 21.82 8.53 -7.59
N ASN A 31 21.06 8.84 -6.55
CA ASN A 31 19.95 8.02 -6.08
C ASN A 31 18.65 8.54 -6.71
N ILE A 32 17.92 7.64 -7.36
CA ILE A 32 16.58 7.91 -7.89
C ILE A 32 15.63 7.07 -7.05
N ASN A 33 14.79 7.72 -6.26
CA ASN A 33 13.74 7.04 -5.52
C ASN A 33 12.49 6.89 -6.41
N ILE A 34 11.94 5.68 -6.49
CA ILE A 34 10.72 5.41 -7.25
C ILE A 34 9.56 5.37 -6.25
N THR A 35 8.77 6.45 -6.22
CA THR A 35 7.58 6.56 -5.38
C THR A 35 6.32 6.15 -6.15
N ASP A 36 5.21 5.98 -5.42
CA ASP A 36 3.88 5.90 -6.03
C ASP A 36 3.57 7.18 -6.83
N ILE A 37 2.75 7.04 -7.87
CA ILE A 37 2.39 8.13 -8.78
C ILE A 37 1.23 8.95 -8.23
N SER A 38 1.22 10.25 -8.53
CA SER A 38 0.18 11.18 -8.10
C SER A 38 -1.17 10.86 -8.75
N LYS A 39 -2.25 11.47 -8.24
CA LYS A 39 -3.58 11.36 -8.85
C LYS A 39 -3.57 11.85 -10.30
N GLU A 40 -2.86 12.94 -10.58
CA GLU A 40 -2.71 13.53 -11.91
C GLU A 40 -1.94 12.61 -12.85
N GLU A 41 -0.90 11.95 -12.35
CA GLU A 41 -0.13 10.95 -13.09
C GLU A 41 -0.96 9.68 -13.36
N VAL A 42 -1.80 9.24 -12.41
CA VAL A 42 -2.78 8.16 -12.65
C VAL A 42 -3.78 8.56 -13.74
N SER A 43 -4.31 9.78 -13.68
CA SER A 43 -5.20 10.29 -14.72
C SER A 43 -4.51 10.28 -16.08
N THR A 44 -3.27 10.77 -16.15
CA THR A 44 -2.48 10.79 -17.38
C THR A 44 -2.25 9.37 -17.93
N LEU A 45 -1.87 8.43 -17.06
CA LEU A 45 -1.68 7.03 -17.44
C LEU A 45 -2.97 6.40 -17.99
N ILE A 46 -4.11 6.67 -17.37
CA ILE A 46 -5.41 6.18 -17.86
C ILE A 46 -5.77 6.85 -19.19
N SER A 47 -5.65 8.18 -19.26
CA SER A 47 -5.90 8.98 -20.47
C SER A 47 -5.13 8.43 -21.66
N ASP A 48 -3.84 8.16 -21.49
CA ASP A 48 -2.97 7.61 -22.53
C ASP A 48 -3.37 6.17 -22.90
N THR A 49 -3.86 5.39 -21.94
CA THR A 49 -4.28 3.99 -22.16
C THR A 49 -5.58 3.89 -22.97
N ILE A 50 -6.59 4.71 -22.64
CA ILE A 50 -7.90 4.68 -23.30
C ILE A 50 -8.08 5.76 -24.37
N ASN A 51 -7.03 6.56 -24.59
CA ASN A 51 -6.97 7.66 -25.57
C ASN A 51 -8.14 8.66 -25.40
N MET A 52 -8.38 9.11 -24.17
CA MET A 52 -9.42 10.07 -23.80
C MET A 52 -8.85 11.20 -22.96
N PRO A 53 -9.32 12.46 -23.13
CA PRO A 53 -8.81 13.59 -22.38
C PRO A 53 -9.09 13.44 -20.88
N ASN A 54 -8.14 13.87 -20.04
CA ASN A 54 -8.22 13.86 -18.58
C ASN A 54 -9.55 14.40 -18.01
N SER A 55 -10.11 15.45 -18.64
CA SER A 55 -11.38 16.06 -18.21
C SER A 55 -12.59 15.13 -18.30
N LEU A 56 -12.56 14.11 -19.16
CA LEU A 56 -13.67 13.16 -19.33
C LEU A 56 -13.54 11.93 -18.45
N ILE A 57 -12.33 11.66 -17.93
CA ILE A 57 -12.03 10.44 -17.17
C ILE A 57 -11.80 10.72 -15.68
N GLU A 58 -12.09 11.94 -15.21
CA GLU A 58 -11.85 12.35 -13.83
C GLU A 58 -12.58 11.47 -12.81
N SER A 59 -13.80 11.01 -13.15
CA SER A 59 -14.55 10.07 -12.32
C SER A 59 -13.87 8.71 -12.22
N LEU A 60 -13.38 8.18 -13.33
CA LEU A 60 -12.66 6.91 -13.38
C LEU A 60 -11.30 7.02 -12.66
N SER A 61 -10.50 8.02 -12.99
CA SER A 61 -9.16 8.21 -12.40
C SER A 61 -9.22 8.47 -10.91
N GLY A 62 -10.26 9.18 -10.44
CA GLY A 62 -10.54 9.37 -9.02
C GLY A 62 -10.76 8.06 -8.26
N VAL A 63 -11.63 7.19 -8.77
CA VAL A 63 -11.90 5.89 -8.13
C VAL A 63 -10.69 4.97 -8.21
N VAL A 64 -10.01 4.91 -9.36
CA VAL A 64 -8.79 4.12 -9.53
C VAL A 64 -7.71 4.57 -8.56
N TYR A 65 -7.45 5.87 -8.45
CA TYR A 65 -6.47 6.41 -7.49
C TYR A 65 -6.87 6.10 -6.04
N LYS A 66 -8.13 6.31 -5.68
CA LYS A 66 -8.66 6.01 -4.33
C LYS A 66 -8.47 4.54 -3.95
N LYS A 67 -8.65 3.62 -4.90
CA LYS A 67 -8.46 2.17 -4.68
C LYS A 67 -6.98 1.81 -4.63
N THR A 68 -6.16 2.38 -5.51
CA THR A 68 -4.79 1.88 -5.74
C THR A 68 -3.69 2.67 -5.02
N GLY A 69 -4.02 3.84 -4.48
CA GLY A 69 -3.06 4.72 -3.80
C GLY A 69 -1.98 5.29 -4.71
N GLY A 70 -2.13 5.20 -6.04
CA GLY A 70 -1.09 5.61 -6.99
C GLY A 70 0.00 4.57 -7.21
N ASN A 71 -0.12 3.36 -6.67
CA ASN A 71 0.85 2.32 -6.98
C ASN A 71 0.66 1.82 -8.42
N VAL A 72 1.65 2.06 -9.30
CA VAL A 72 1.54 1.76 -10.75
C VAL A 72 1.15 0.30 -11.02
N MET A 73 1.68 -0.65 -10.25
CA MET A 73 1.32 -2.05 -10.40
C MET A 73 -0.16 -2.28 -10.06
N PHE A 74 -0.67 -1.67 -8.99
CA PHE A 74 -2.09 -1.75 -8.63
C PHE A 74 -3.00 -1.05 -9.62
N VAL A 75 -2.60 0.12 -10.14
CA VAL A 75 -3.34 0.82 -11.19
C VAL A 75 -3.52 -0.10 -12.40
N THR A 76 -2.44 -0.70 -12.90
CA THR A 76 -2.51 -1.58 -14.08
C THR A 76 -3.32 -2.85 -13.83
N GLN A 77 -3.17 -3.49 -12.67
CA GLN A 77 -3.95 -4.68 -12.31
C GLN A 77 -5.44 -4.39 -12.13
N PHE A 78 -5.77 -3.28 -11.46
CA PHE A 78 -7.16 -2.89 -11.23
C PHE A 78 -7.85 -2.52 -12.55
N LEU A 79 -7.19 -1.74 -13.42
CA LEU A 79 -7.67 -1.41 -14.76
C LEU A 79 -7.95 -2.66 -15.59
N LYS A 80 -7.04 -3.65 -15.53
CA LYS A 80 -7.24 -4.93 -16.21
C LYS A 80 -8.44 -5.69 -15.66
N SER A 81 -8.60 -5.77 -14.34
CA SER A 81 -9.73 -6.46 -13.71
C SER A 81 -11.08 -5.82 -14.06
N ILE A 82 -11.19 -4.49 -14.02
CA ILE A 82 -12.45 -3.82 -14.41
C ILE A 82 -12.75 -3.96 -15.89
N HIS A 83 -11.73 -4.07 -16.74
CA HIS A 83 -11.89 -4.34 -18.16
C HIS A 83 -12.36 -5.78 -18.41
N ASP A 84 -11.70 -6.76 -17.79
CA ASP A 84 -12.00 -8.19 -17.96
C ASP A 84 -13.42 -8.53 -17.45
N GLU A 85 -13.93 -7.77 -16.48
CA GLU A 85 -15.29 -7.90 -15.95
C GLU A 85 -16.33 -7.04 -16.69
N GLY A 86 -15.91 -6.29 -17.72
CA GLY A 86 -16.81 -5.47 -18.53
C GLY A 86 -17.34 -4.22 -17.82
N LEU A 87 -16.73 -3.80 -16.71
CA LEU A 87 -17.04 -2.53 -16.03
C LEU A 87 -16.39 -1.33 -16.72
N LEU A 88 -15.31 -1.56 -17.46
CA LEU A 88 -14.68 -0.61 -18.38
C LEU A 88 -14.62 -1.27 -19.76
N PHE A 89 -15.33 -0.73 -20.74
CA PHE A 89 -15.45 -1.35 -22.06
C PHE A 89 -15.55 -0.31 -23.17
N TYR A 90 -15.19 -0.71 -24.38
CA TYR A 90 -15.38 0.11 -25.56
C TYR A 90 -16.77 -0.11 -26.17
N SER A 91 -17.61 0.93 -26.19
CA SER A 91 -18.90 0.92 -26.86
C SER A 91 -18.71 1.22 -28.35
N PHE A 92 -19.08 0.27 -29.21
CA PHE A 92 -19.04 0.46 -30.66
C PHE A 92 -20.13 1.40 -31.17
N ASP A 93 -21.28 1.45 -30.50
CA ASP A 93 -22.40 2.31 -30.88
C ASP A 93 -22.06 3.79 -30.67
N ASP A 94 -21.42 4.11 -29.54
CA ASP A 94 -21.01 5.47 -29.20
C ASP A 94 -19.58 5.80 -29.65
N LYS A 95 -18.84 4.81 -30.17
CA LYS A 95 -17.43 4.89 -30.58
C LYS A 95 -16.53 5.45 -29.48
N GLY A 96 -16.70 4.97 -28.25
CA GLY A 96 -15.97 5.48 -27.10
C GLY A 96 -15.94 4.53 -25.92
N TRP A 97 -15.04 4.79 -24.98
CA TRP A 97 -15.00 4.05 -23.73
C TRP A 97 -16.15 4.46 -22.82
N LYS A 98 -16.76 3.45 -22.21
CA LYS A 98 -17.78 3.60 -21.18
C LYS A 98 -17.35 2.83 -19.94
N TRP A 99 -17.79 3.34 -18.80
CA TRP A 99 -17.57 2.70 -17.52
C TRP A 99 -18.73 2.96 -16.57
N ASP A 100 -18.91 2.04 -15.63
CA ASP A 100 -19.86 2.18 -14.54
C ASP A 100 -19.09 2.56 -13.26
N VAL A 101 -19.15 3.85 -12.90
CA VAL A 101 -18.40 4.38 -11.76
C VAL A 101 -18.88 3.75 -10.45
N ASP A 102 -20.20 3.54 -10.29
CA ASP A 102 -20.78 3.01 -9.06
C ASP A 102 -20.38 1.54 -8.86
N ALA A 103 -20.40 0.75 -9.94
CA ALA A 103 -19.95 -0.64 -9.91
C ALA A 103 -18.43 -0.75 -9.65
N ILE A 104 -17.61 0.13 -10.25
CA ILE A 104 -16.16 0.17 -10.01
C ILE A 104 -15.86 0.60 -8.58
N GLU A 105 -16.63 1.52 -8.00
CA GLU A 105 -16.45 1.94 -6.60
C GLU A 105 -16.84 0.84 -5.62
N ALA A 106 -17.91 0.09 -5.91
CA ALA A 106 -18.33 -1.07 -5.12
C ALA A 106 -17.37 -2.26 -5.22
N LYS A 107 -16.57 -2.33 -6.29
CA LYS A 107 -15.63 -3.42 -6.52
C LYS A 107 -14.46 -3.40 -5.53
N GLU A 108 -14.12 -4.56 -4.98
CA GLU A 108 -12.88 -4.76 -4.23
C GLU A 108 -11.70 -5.00 -5.18
N ILE A 109 -10.52 -4.53 -4.78
CA ILE A 109 -9.29 -4.75 -5.54
C ILE A 109 -8.99 -6.27 -5.52
N PRO A 110 -8.63 -6.91 -6.64
CA PRO A 110 -8.41 -8.36 -6.71
C PRO A 110 -7.51 -8.92 -5.59
N ASP A 111 -7.77 -10.15 -5.12
CA ASP A 111 -7.08 -10.85 -4.01
C ASP A 111 -5.53 -10.87 -4.08
N GLU A 112 -4.93 -10.68 -5.26
CA GLU A 112 -3.47 -10.47 -5.40
C GLU A 112 -2.96 -9.25 -4.60
N VAL A 113 -3.84 -8.30 -4.29
CA VAL A 113 -3.58 -7.14 -3.42
C VAL A 113 -3.40 -7.55 -1.98
N GLY A 114 -4.18 -8.53 -1.50
CA GLY A 114 -3.95 -9.16 -0.21
C GLY A 114 -2.55 -9.79 -0.14
N ALA A 115 -2.09 -10.41 -1.23
CA ALA A 115 -0.73 -10.97 -1.31
C ALA A 115 0.38 -9.90 -1.33
N LEU A 116 0.18 -8.77 -2.02
CA LEU A 116 1.15 -7.66 -1.99
C LEU A 116 1.17 -6.93 -0.65
N LEU A 117 0.01 -6.60 -0.09
CA LEU A 117 -0.07 -5.98 1.24
C LEU A 117 0.49 -6.92 2.31
N SER A 118 0.22 -8.22 2.19
CA SER A 118 0.87 -9.23 3.02
C SER A 118 2.39 -9.23 2.83
N ARG A 119 2.90 -9.02 1.61
CA ARG A 119 4.34 -8.88 1.34
C ARG A 119 4.89 -7.59 1.96
N LYS A 120 4.19 -6.46 1.83
CA LYS A 120 4.57 -5.17 2.40
C LYS A 120 4.64 -5.25 3.92
N ILE A 121 3.63 -5.86 4.55
CA ILE A 121 3.62 -6.13 6.00
C ILE A 121 4.79 -7.06 6.36
N ARG A 122 5.03 -8.15 5.62
CA ARG A 122 6.16 -9.07 5.88
C ARG A 122 7.55 -8.41 5.77
N GLN A 123 7.67 -7.29 5.07
CA GLN A 123 8.92 -6.52 4.95
C GLN A 123 9.15 -5.55 6.12
N LEU A 124 8.13 -5.27 6.94
CA LEU A 124 8.29 -4.44 8.13
C LEU A 124 9.09 -5.16 9.22
N SER A 125 9.62 -4.42 10.19
CA SER A 125 10.25 -5.04 11.35
C SER A 125 9.28 -5.97 12.10
N ILE A 126 9.80 -7.00 12.75
CA ILE A 126 8.99 -8.00 13.48
C ILE A 126 8.07 -7.32 14.51
N GLY A 127 8.56 -6.27 15.17
CA GLY A 127 7.76 -5.47 16.10
C GLY A 127 6.57 -4.78 15.42
N CYS A 128 6.80 -4.15 14.27
CA CYS A 128 5.74 -3.47 13.51
C CYS A 128 4.72 -4.48 12.94
N GLN A 129 5.18 -5.62 12.44
CA GLN A 129 4.30 -6.71 12.00
C GLN A 129 3.41 -7.20 13.13
N HIS A 130 3.97 -7.37 14.33
CA HIS A 130 3.21 -7.82 15.49
C HIS A 130 2.14 -6.80 15.90
N SER A 131 2.50 -5.50 15.92
CA SER A 131 1.57 -4.41 16.19
C SER A 131 0.40 -4.36 15.20
N ILE A 132 0.69 -4.47 13.90
CA ILE A 132 -0.33 -4.45 12.84
C ILE A 132 -1.24 -5.68 12.92
N LYS A 133 -0.70 -6.86 13.27
CA LYS A 133 -1.49 -8.09 13.47
C LYS A 133 -2.43 -7.97 14.67
N ILE A 134 -1.95 -7.46 15.81
CA ILE A 134 -2.79 -7.21 16.99
C ILE A 134 -3.91 -6.23 16.63
N LEU A 135 -3.59 -5.14 15.94
CA LEU A 135 -4.58 -4.17 15.48
C LEU A 135 -5.64 -4.83 14.59
N ALA A 136 -5.22 -5.70 13.65
CA ALA A 136 -6.13 -6.41 12.76
C ALA A 136 -7.09 -7.36 13.50
N CYS A 137 -6.68 -7.95 14.63
CA CYS A 137 -7.53 -8.76 15.49
C CYS A 137 -8.60 -7.95 16.22
N ILE A 138 -8.30 -6.71 16.61
CA ILE A 138 -9.21 -5.85 17.36
C ILE A 138 -10.28 -5.27 16.43
N GLY A 139 -9.90 -4.86 15.21
CA GLY A 139 -10.83 -4.34 14.22
C GLY A 139 -10.20 -3.27 13.32
N SER A 140 -11.05 -2.55 12.59
CA SER A 140 -10.61 -1.51 11.64
C SER A 140 -10.08 -0.23 12.32
N LYS A 141 -10.42 -0.01 13.61
CA LYS A 141 -10.02 1.13 14.43
C LYS A 141 -9.72 0.68 15.86
N CYS A 142 -8.62 1.16 16.43
CA CYS A 142 -8.27 0.92 17.84
C CYS A 142 -7.64 2.15 18.48
N ASP A 143 -8.03 2.44 19.72
CA ASP A 143 -7.39 3.47 20.53
C ASP A 143 -6.01 3.02 21.04
N GLU A 144 -5.10 3.99 21.14
CA GLU A 144 -3.78 3.85 21.74
C GLU A 144 -3.83 3.22 23.14
N SER A 145 -4.83 3.62 23.94
CA SER A 145 -5.03 3.13 25.30
C SER A 145 -5.31 1.62 25.38
N ILE A 146 -5.81 1.02 24.31
CA ILE A 146 -6.10 -0.43 24.20
C ILE A 146 -4.94 -1.14 23.49
N LEU A 147 -4.40 -0.53 22.44
CA LEU A 147 -3.34 -1.12 21.62
C LEU A 147 -2.02 -1.24 22.38
N ILE A 148 -1.62 -0.20 23.13
CA ILE A 148 -0.33 -0.14 23.83
C ILE A 148 -0.20 -1.25 24.89
N PRO A 149 -1.17 -1.47 25.81
CA PRO A 149 -1.08 -2.55 26.80
C PRO A 149 -0.96 -3.95 26.19
N LEU A 150 -1.60 -4.20 25.05
CA LEU A 150 -1.53 -5.49 24.35
C LEU A 150 -0.16 -5.72 23.70
N MET A 151 0.51 -4.67 23.26
CA MET A 151 1.86 -4.75 22.68
C MET A 151 2.97 -4.82 23.73
N CYS A 152 2.73 -4.35 24.96
CA CYS A 152 3.73 -4.24 26.02
C CYS A 152 3.98 -5.52 26.86
N GLN A 153 3.47 -6.68 26.45
CA GLN A 153 3.58 -7.96 27.19
C GLN A 153 5.00 -8.59 27.21
N GLY A 154 6.09 -7.83 27.02
CA GLY A 154 7.44 -8.42 27.17
C GLY A 154 8.67 -7.60 26.79
N SER A 155 8.58 -6.49 26.05
CA SER A 155 9.78 -5.71 25.67
C SER A 155 9.51 -4.21 25.65
N GLY A 156 10.29 -3.44 26.42
CA GLY A 156 10.18 -1.98 26.56
C GLY A 156 10.67 -1.17 25.36
N ASN A 157 10.47 -1.65 24.12
CA ASN A 157 10.77 -0.86 22.93
C ASN A 157 9.66 0.15 22.66
N SER A 158 10.02 1.33 22.12
CA SER A 158 9.05 2.39 21.82
C SER A 158 8.22 2.04 20.57
N TYR A 159 7.14 1.28 20.74
CA TYR A 159 6.23 0.86 19.66
C TYR A 159 5.57 2.02 18.91
N PHE A 160 5.58 3.23 19.48
CA PHE A 160 5.14 4.44 18.79
C PHE A 160 5.91 4.66 17.49
N SER A 161 7.23 4.50 17.52
CA SER A 161 8.07 4.62 16.32
C SER A 161 7.74 3.59 15.24
N LEU A 162 7.22 2.42 15.63
CA LEU A 162 6.84 1.34 14.71
C LEU A 162 5.48 1.59 14.06
N LEU A 163 4.54 2.18 14.79
CA LEU A 163 3.22 2.56 14.26
C LEU A 163 3.29 3.84 13.43
N ASP A 164 4.13 4.79 13.81
CA ASP A 164 4.41 5.98 13.01
C ASP A 164 5.03 5.58 11.67
N TYR A 165 5.96 4.61 11.66
CA TYR A 165 6.48 4.03 10.43
C TYR A 165 5.37 3.39 9.56
N ALA A 166 4.41 2.67 10.17
CA ALA A 166 3.28 2.11 9.44
C ALA A 166 2.32 3.19 8.89
N ILE A 167 2.26 4.37 9.51
CA ILE A 167 1.52 5.52 9.00
C ILE A 167 2.26 6.12 7.80
N ASP A 168 3.57 6.31 7.89
CA ASP A 168 4.40 6.83 6.80
C ASP A 168 4.35 5.90 5.58
N GLU A 169 4.29 4.59 5.80
CA GLU A 169 4.11 3.58 4.76
C GLU A 169 2.68 3.51 4.19
N GLY A 170 1.78 4.38 4.66
CA GLY A 170 0.38 4.47 4.22
C GLY A 170 -0.47 3.25 4.61
N LEU A 171 0.00 2.42 5.55
CA LEU A 171 -0.73 1.24 6.01
C LEU A 171 -1.79 1.62 7.05
N LEU A 172 -1.44 2.58 7.90
CA LEU A 172 -2.29 3.10 8.97
C LEU A 172 -2.52 4.60 8.81
N LYS A 173 -3.57 5.08 9.45
CA LYS A 173 -3.89 6.50 9.64
C LYS A 173 -4.10 6.75 11.13
N LYS A 174 -3.71 7.94 11.58
CA LYS A 174 -3.95 8.40 12.94
C LYS A 174 -5.12 9.38 12.96
N GLU A 175 -6.16 9.06 13.74
CA GLU A 175 -7.26 9.98 14.05
C GLU A 175 -7.27 10.26 15.55
N GLY A 176 -6.72 11.40 15.95
CA GLY A 176 -6.56 11.75 17.36
C GLY A 176 -5.68 10.74 18.10
N SER A 177 -6.27 9.96 19.00
CA SER A 177 -5.61 8.89 19.77
C SER A 177 -5.88 7.50 19.22
N SER A 178 -6.52 7.36 18.06
CA SER A 178 -6.83 6.06 17.46
C SER A 178 -6.00 5.81 16.19
N TYR A 179 -5.60 4.56 16.00
CA TYR A 179 -5.04 4.04 14.76
C TYR A 179 -6.13 3.34 13.95
N ILE A 180 -6.16 3.62 12.65
CA ILE A 180 -7.15 3.08 11.71
C ILE A 180 -6.39 2.53 10.50
N PHE A 181 -6.83 1.40 9.96
CA PHE A 181 -6.28 0.92 8.69
C PHE A 181 -6.61 1.91 7.57
N ALA A 182 -5.64 2.22 6.71
CA ALA A 182 -5.89 3.10 5.58
C ALA A 182 -6.93 2.51 4.60
N HIS A 183 -7.04 1.17 4.57
CA HIS A 183 -8.02 0.41 3.80
C HIS A 183 -8.30 -0.95 4.46
N ASP A 184 -9.54 -1.44 4.36
CA ASP A 184 -9.99 -2.76 4.84
C ASP A 184 -9.16 -3.95 4.32
N GLN A 185 -8.53 -3.81 3.14
CA GLN A 185 -7.68 -4.84 2.54
C GLN A 185 -6.34 -5.00 3.29
N ILE A 186 -5.87 -3.93 3.94
CA ILE A 186 -4.67 -3.97 4.77
C ILE A 186 -4.96 -4.74 6.05
N GLN A 187 -6.15 -4.53 6.63
CA GLN A 187 -6.63 -5.32 7.76
C GLN A 187 -6.76 -6.81 7.38
N HIS A 188 -7.40 -7.11 6.24
CA HIS A 188 -7.53 -8.49 5.75
C HIS A 188 -6.18 -9.17 5.51
N ALA A 189 -5.24 -8.45 4.89
CA ALA A 189 -3.88 -8.95 4.66
C ALA A 189 -3.15 -9.20 6.00
N ALA A 190 -3.22 -8.24 6.93
CA ALA A 190 -2.64 -8.37 8.26
C ALA A 190 -3.22 -9.56 9.04
N TYR A 191 -4.55 -9.73 9.00
CA TYR A 191 -5.24 -10.83 9.67
C TYR A 191 -4.91 -12.19 9.04
N SER A 192 -4.81 -12.23 7.70
CA SER A 192 -4.45 -13.45 6.96
C SER A 192 -3.02 -13.92 7.26
N LEU A 193 -2.12 -13.01 7.66
CA LEU A 193 -0.76 -13.31 8.10
C LEU A 193 -0.68 -13.95 9.50
N ILE A 194 -1.79 -14.03 10.24
CA ILE A 194 -1.86 -14.68 11.54
C ILE A 194 -2.11 -16.18 11.30
N PRO A 195 -1.19 -17.07 11.74
CA PRO A 195 -1.39 -18.52 11.64
C PRO A 195 -2.69 -18.94 12.32
N GLU A 196 -3.43 -19.89 11.74
CA GLU A 196 -4.70 -20.36 12.33
C GLU A 196 -4.54 -20.87 13.77
N SER A 197 -3.36 -21.37 14.14
CA SER A 197 -3.02 -21.79 15.50
C SER A 197 -2.92 -20.65 16.53
N GLU A 198 -2.77 -19.40 16.07
CA GLU A 198 -2.64 -18.20 16.92
C GLU A 198 -3.92 -17.34 16.95
N ARG A 199 -4.84 -17.53 16.00
CA ARG A 199 -6.09 -16.74 15.89
C ARG A 199 -7.04 -16.86 17.08
N GLY A 200 -6.87 -17.86 17.94
CA GLY A 200 -7.65 -18.04 19.18
C GLY A 200 -6.86 -17.81 20.48
N ARG A 201 -5.62 -17.33 20.39
CA ARG A 201 -4.71 -17.12 21.55
C ARG A 201 -4.32 -15.66 21.78
N LEU A 202 -4.60 -14.77 20.83
CA LEU A 202 -4.48 -13.31 20.93
C LEU A 202 -5.84 -12.72 21.33
#